data_AF-A0A949JXI7-F1
#
_entry.id   AF-A0A949JXI7-F1
#
_cell.length_a   1.000
_cell.length_b   1.000
_cell.length_c   1.000
_cell.angle_alpha   90.00
_cell.angle_beta   90.00
_cell.angle_gamma   90.00
#
_symmetry.space_group_name_H-M   'P 1'
#
loop_
_entity.id
_entity.type
_entity.pdbx_description
1 polymer ?
#
loop_
_entity_poly.entity_id
_entity_poly.type
_entity_poly.pdbx_seq_one_letter_code
_entity_poly.pdbx_strand_id
1 'polypeptide(L)'
;MSWLRELFHTDKPIIAMCHLHAMPGDPHYDPTKGVQWVVDRGREDLLALQEGGVDAVMFSNEYSLPYVTDVETSVVATMARIIGELKSEITVPYGVNVLWDPVASIDLAAATGARFVREIFTGVYASDFGLWNTNCGEVIRHRQRLHADDVRLLFNIVPEAAAYLGNRTPAEIARSTVFNAQPDALCVSGMTAGVETSV
;
A
#
# COMPACT_ATOMS: atom_id res chain seq x y z
N MET A 1 16.81 -5.26 -17.81
CA MET A 1 17.46 -5.44 -16.49
C MET A 1 16.39 -6.04 -15.57
N SER A 2 16.63 -6.22 -14.26
CA SER A 2 15.50 -6.48 -13.35
C SER A 2 14.62 -5.23 -13.26
N TRP A 3 13.31 -5.37 -13.07
CA TRP A 3 12.43 -4.22 -12.88
C TRP A 3 12.82 -3.40 -11.63
N LEU A 4 13.45 -4.05 -10.64
CA LEU A 4 14.00 -3.40 -9.44
C LEU A 4 15.08 -2.38 -9.80
N ARG A 5 16.07 -2.77 -10.63
CA ARG A 5 17.11 -1.84 -11.12
C ARG A 5 16.54 -0.71 -11.97
N GLU A 6 15.52 -1.01 -12.76
CA GLU A 6 14.88 -0.03 -13.64
C GLU A 6 14.07 1.00 -12.85
N LEU A 7 13.36 0.57 -11.80
CA LEU A 7 12.54 1.45 -10.98
C LEU A 7 13.31 2.14 -9.85
N PHE A 8 14.08 1.37 -9.07
CA PHE A 8 14.72 1.84 -7.84
C PHE A 8 16.23 2.08 -7.98
N HIS A 9 16.83 1.79 -9.14
CA HIS A 9 18.28 1.94 -9.38
C HIS A 9 19.18 1.03 -8.52
N THR A 10 18.61 0.09 -7.77
CA THR A 10 19.30 -0.91 -6.95
C THR A 10 18.59 -2.27 -7.04
N ASP A 11 19.31 -3.35 -6.73
CA ASP A 11 18.73 -4.70 -6.64
C ASP A 11 18.10 -4.99 -5.27
N LYS A 12 18.37 -4.16 -4.26
CA LYS A 12 17.90 -4.32 -2.88
C LYS A 12 17.36 -2.99 -2.34
N PRO A 13 16.19 -2.55 -2.82
CA PRO A 13 15.65 -1.25 -2.45
C PRO A 13 15.17 -1.22 -1.00
N ILE A 14 15.42 -0.09 -0.33
CA ILE A 14 14.80 0.29 0.93
C ILE A 14 13.61 1.19 0.59
N ILE A 15 12.39 0.68 0.84
CA ILE A 15 11.14 1.42 0.67
C ILE A 15 10.68 1.87 2.05
N ALA A 16 10.65 3.18 2.29
CA ALA A 16 10.16 3.74 3.54
C ALA A 16 8.67 4.12 3.48
N MET A 17 7.98 3.96 4.60
CA MET A 17 6.57 4.26 4.73
C MET A 17 6.36 5.71 5.15
N CYS A 18 5.64 6.48 4.35
CA CYS A 18 5.10 7.78 4.74
C CYS A 18 3.66 7.57 5.24
N HIS A 19 3.50 7.50 6.56
CA HIS A 19 2.20 7.25 7.20
C HIS A 19 1.39 8.53 7.30
N LEU A 20 0.37 8.66 6.45
CA LEU A 20 -0.55 9.78 6.48
C LEU A 20 -1.43 9.71 7.72
N HIS A 21 -1.56 10.84 8.41
CA HIS A 21 -2.50 10.98 9.52
C HIS A 21 -3.94 10.83 9.06
N ALA A 22 -4.84 10.60 10.02
CA ALA A 22 -6.28 10.51 9.78
C ALA A 22 -6.80 11.67 8.90
N MET A 23 -7.68 11.34 7.96
CA MET A 23 -8.23 12.21 6.91
C MET A 23 -9.75 12.30 7.02
N PRO A 24 -10.42 13.24 6.30
CA PRO A 24 -11.88 13.29 6.27
C PRO A 24 -12.49 11.91 5.95
N GLY A 25 -13.37 11.42 6.83
CA GLY A 25 -13.91 10.06 6.81
C GLY A 25 -13.42 9.23 8.00
N ASP A 26 -12.20 9.47 8.46
CA ASP A 26 -11.60 8.73 9.58
C ASP A 26 -12.11 9.23 10.93
N PRO A 27 -12.37 8.34 11.91
CA PRO A 27 -12.83 8.73 13.24
C PRO A 27 -11.87 9.65 14.01
N HIS A 28 -10.57 9.55 13.73
CA HIS A 28 -9.53 10.31 14.42
C HIS A 28 -9.12 11.60 13.68
N TYR A 29 -9.81 11.97 12.61
CA TYR A 29 -9.55 13.21 11.90
C TYR A 29 -9.92 14.43 12.75
N ASP A 30 -9.00 15.38 12.87
CA ASP A 30 -9.21 16.65 13.56
C ASP A 30 -9.61 17.74 12.56
N PRO A 31 -10.91 18.10 12.46
CA PRO A 31 -11.36 19.10 11.51
C PRO A 31 -10.86 20.51 11.84
N THR A 32 -10.39 20.77 13.07
CA THR A 32 -9.87 22.09 13.45
C THR A 32 -8.48 22.34 12.87
N LYS A 33 -7.67 21.28 12.72
CA LYS A 33 -6.38 21.32 12.02
C LYS A 33 -6.54 21.32 10.51
N GLY A 34 -7.54 20.59 10.01
CA GLY A 34 -7.87 20.52 8.60
C GLY A 34 -6.90 19.66 7.77
N VAL A 35 -7.25 19.40 6.51
CA VAL A 35 -6.43 18.61 5.58
C VAL A 35 -5.04 19.21 5.34
N GLN A 36 -4.91 20.54 5.39
CA GLN A 36 -3.62 21.20 5.20
C GLN A 36 -2.58 20.73 6.23
N TRP A 37 -3.00 20.54 7.48
CA TRP A 37 -2.12 20.02 8.51
C TRP A 37 -1.63 18.60 8.18
N VAL A 38 -2.49 17.76 7.60
CA VAL A 38 -2.11 16.40 7.15
C VAL A 38 -1.10 16.47 6.00
N VAL A 39 -1.28 17.39 5.06
CA VAL A 39 -0.30 17.67 3.99
C VAL A 39 1.04 18.08 4.59
N ASP A 40 1.05 18.99 5.55
CA ASP A 40 2.29 19.51 6.15
C ASP A 40 3.03 18.43 6.95
N ARG A 41 2.32 17.56 7.67
CA ARG A 41 2.92 16.38 8.32
C ARG A 41 3.48 15.37 7.32
N GLY A 42 2.71 15.06 6.26
CA GLY A 42 3.20 14.18 5.19
C GLY A 42 4.43 14.75 4.47
N ARG A 43 4.51 16.09 4.32
CA ARG A 43 5.70 16.77 3.79
C ARG A 43 6.91 16.57 4.69
N GLU A 44 6.76 16.80 5.99
CA GLU A 44 7.84 16.64 6.97
C GLU A 44 8.40 15.22 6.94
N ASP A 45 7.52 14.21 6.95
CA ASP A 45 7.93 12.80 6.87
C ASP A 45 8.59 12.48 5.53
N LEU A 46 8.00 12.91 4.40
CA LEU A 46 8.57 12.72 3.06
C LEU A 46 10.01 13.26 2.97
N LEU A 47 10.23 14.50 3.41
CA LEU A 47 11.55 15.12 3.36
C LEU A 47 12.54 14.36 4.25
N ALA A 48 12.17 14.04 5.48
CA ALA A 48 13.03 13.29 6.39
C ALA A 48 13.41 11.90 5.85
N LEU A 49 12.46 11.18 5.24
CA LEU A 49 12.71 9.87 4.65
C LEU A 49 13.68 9.95 3.46
N GLN A 50 13.47 10.91 2.55
CA GLN A 50 14.33 11.11 1.39
C GLN A 50 15.74 11.55 1.81
N GLU A 51 15.87 12.46 2.78
CA GLU A 51 17.17 12.87 3.36
C GLU A 51 17.88 11.71 4.06
N GLY A 52 17.13 10.76 4.60
CA GLY A 52 17.63 9.49 5.15
C GLY A 52 18.22 8.53 4.10
N GLY A 53 18.06 8.82 2.79
CA GLY A 53 18.68 8.05 1.71
C GLY A 53 17.92 6.79 1.33
N VAL A 54 16.60 6.76 1.52
CA VAL A 54 15.75 5.63 1.09
C VAL A 54 15.66 5.58 -0.44
N ASP A 55 15.52 4.38 -1.02
CA ASP A 55 15.44 4.20 -2.47
C ASP A 55 14.05 4.53 -3.02
N ALA A 56 13.02 4.50 -2.17
CA ALA A 56 11.65 4.88 -2.49
C ALA A 56 10.81 5.20 -1.26
N VAL A 57 9.69 5.89 -1.47
CA VAL A 57 8.68 6.17 -0.44
C VAL A 57 7.34 5.52 -0.81
N MET A 58 6.61 5.02 0.16
CA MET A 58 5.23 4.55 -0.03
C MET A 58 4.28 5.31 0.88
N PHE A 59 3.30 5.99 0.29
CA PHE A 59 2.26 6.70 1.05
C PHE A 59 1.18 5.70 1.49
N SER A 60 0.84 5.72 2.77
CA SER A 60 -0.16 4.81 3.37
C SER A 60 -1.09 5.54 4.33
N ASN A 61 -2.36 5.17 4.37
CA ASN A 61 -3.37 5.68 5.31
C ASN A 61 -3.33 4.93 6.67
N GLU A 62 -2.13 4.73 7.22
CA GLU A 62 -1.90 3.95 8.45
C GLU A 62 -2.71 4.45 9.67
N TYR A 63 -3.04 5.74 9.71
CA TYR A 63 -3.81 6.30 10.82
C TYR A 63 -5.33 6.36 10.57
N SER A 64 -5.85 5.72 9.51
CA SER A 64 -7.28 5.55 9.23
C SER A 64 -7.93 4.43 10.06
N LEU A 65 -7.56 4.33 11.35
CA LEU A 65 -8.10 3.33 12.26
C LEU A 65 -9.51 3.69 12.73
N PRO A 66 -10.40 2.70 12.95
CA PRO A 66 -10.24 1.28 12.63
C PRO A 66 -10.36 1.00 11.12
N TYR A 67 -9.57 0.05 10.62
CA TYR A 67 -9.50 -0.23 9.18
C TYR A 67 -10.77 -0.90 8.63
N VAL A 68 -11.01 -0.64 7.34
CA VAL A 68 -12.04 -1.28 6.51
C VAL A 68 -11.40 -1.84 5.23
N THR A 69 -12.06 -2.80 4.59
CA THR A 69 -11.62 -3.39 3.31
C THR A 69 -12.33 -2.82 2.07
N ASP A 70 -13.22 -1.86 2.30
CA ASP A 70 -13.93 -1.06 1.28
C ASP A 70 -13.78 0.40 1.72
N VAL A 71 -12.69 1.03 1.26
CA VAL A 71 -12.25 2.32 1.80
C VAL A 71 -13.07 3.45 1.16
N GLU A 72 -13.58 4.36 1.99
CA GLU A 72 -14.38 5.47 1.48
C GLU A 72 -13.61 6.33 0.48
N THR A 73 -14.30 6.77 -0.58
CA THR A 73 -13.72 7.64 -1.61
C THR A 73 -13.18 8.96 -1.03
N SER A 74 -13.70 9.44 0.10
CA SER A 74 -13.22 10.61 0.84
C SER A 74 -11.74 10.47 1.25
N VAL A 75 -11.35 9.30 1.75
CA VAL A 75 -9.98 8.95 2.14
C VAL A 75 -9.09 8.93 0.91
N VAL A 76 -9.49 8.21 -0.14
CA VAL A 76 -8.73 8.08 -1.41
C VAL A 76 -8.51 9.44 -2.08
N ALA A 77 -9.56 10.27 -2.14
CA ALA A 77 -9.50 11.62 -2.69
C ALA A 77 -8.56 12.53 -1.88
N THR A 78 -8.55 12.37 -0.55
CA THR A 78 -7.65 13.14 0.32
C THR A 78 -6.20 12.70 0.13
N MET A 79 -5.92 11.40 0.04
CA MET A 79 -4.57 10.89 -0.28
C MET A 79 -4.09 11.41 -1.64
N ALA A 80 -4.95 11.38 -2.67
CA ALA A 80 -4.63 11.89 -3.99
C ALA A 80 -4.28 13.38 -3.95
N ARG A 81 -5.04 14.18 -3.18
CA ARG A 81 -4.75 15.60 -2.96
C ARG A 81 -3.38 15.79 -2.30
N ILE A 82 -3.10 15.08 -1.20
CA ILE A 82 -1.83 15.19 -0.48
C ILE A 82 -0.66 14.87 -1.41
N ILE A 83 -0.70 13.73 -2.09
CA ILE A 83 0.37 13.32 -3.02
C ILE A 83 0.51 14.32 -4.18
N GLY A 84 -0.60 14.86 -4.68
CA GLY A 84 -0.60 15.89 -5.72
C GLY A 84 0.09 17.18 -5.27
N GLU A 85 -0.17 17.66 -4.05
CA GLU A 85 0.46 18.85 -3.48
C GLU A 85 1.96 18.63 -3.21
N LEU A 86 2.36 17.42 -2.81
CA LEU A 86 3.76 17.08 -2.54
C LEU A 86 4.54 16.66 -3.79
N LYS A 87 3.88 16.52 -4.95
CA LYS A 87 4.44 15.89 -6.15
C LYS A 87 5.77 16.48 -6.61
N SER A 88 5.92 17.80 -6.53
CA SER A 88 7.15 18.51 -6.92
C SER A 88 8.32 18.32 -5.95
N GLU A 89 8.03 17.84 -4.74
CA GLU A 89 9.01 17.62 -3.65
C GLU A 89 9.48 16.16 -3.58
N ILE A 90 8.78 15.25 -4.29
CA ILE A 90 9.16 13.83 -4.37
C ILE A 90 10.31 13.67 -5.36
N THR A 91 11.45 13.19 -4.88
CA THR A 91 12.69 13.02 -5.65
C THR A 91 13.08 11.57 -5.89
N VAL A 92 12.49 10.63 -5.15
CA VAL A 92 12.66 9.18 -5.32
C VAL A 92 11.39 8.55 -5.93
N PRO A 93 11.47 7.36 -6.55
CA PRO A 93 10.28 6.60 -6.92
C PRO A 93 9.34 6.45 -5.74
N TYR A 94 8.03 6.46 -5.99
CA TYR A 94 7.06 6.30 -4.93
C TYR A 94 5.91 5.36 -5.30
N GLY A 95 5.35 4.76 -4.25
CA GLY A 95 4.21 3.86 -4.31
C GLY A 95 3.09 4.33 -3.39
N VAL A 96 1.97 3.61 -3.42
CA VAL A 96 0.81 3.87 -2.55
C VAL A 96 0.22 2.58 -1.99
N ASN A 97 -0.41 2.68 -0.82
CA ASN A 97 -1.09 1.59 -0.14
C ASN A 97 -2.32 2.18 0.57
N VAL A 98 -3.51 1.86 0.06
CA VAL A 98 -4.79 2.23 0.66
C VAL A 98 -5.27 1.04 1.49
N LEU A 99 -4.81 0.93 2.73
CA LEU A 99 -5.10 -0.18 3.64
C LEU A 99 -6.62 -0.30 3.89
N TRP A 100 -7.30 -1.44 3.65
CA TRP A 100 -6.87 -2.70 3.00
C TRP A 100 -7.70 -2.94 1.72
N ASP A 101 -7.56 -2.04 0.75
CA ASP A 101 -8.35 -1.98 -0.46
C ASP A 101 -7.45 -1.97 -1.71
N PRO A 102 -7.32 -3.14 -2.37
CA PRO A 102 -6.49 -3.27 -3.57
C PRO A 102 -7.07 -2.60 -4.80
N VAL A 103 -8.38 -2.31 -4.85
CA VAL A 103 -8.96 -1.54 -5.97
C VAL A 103 -8.63 -0.07 -5.78
N ALA A 104 -8.90 0.48 -4.59
CA ALA A 104 -8.60 1.87 -4.26
C ALA A 104 -7.09 2.20 -4.37
N SER A 105 -6.22 1.26 -4.00
CA SER A 105 -4.77 1.40 -4.19
C SER A 105 -4.39 1.58 -5.67
N ILE A 106 -5.04 0.85 -6.57
CA ILE A 106 -4.80 0.97 -8.02
C ILE A 106 -5.37 2.28 -8.56
N ASP A 107 -6.58 2.66 -8.15
CA ASP A 107 -7.18 3.96 -8.49
C ASP A 107 -6.26 5.12 -8.08
N LEU A 108 -5.75 5.09 -6.84
CA LEU A 108 -4.85 6.11 -6.32
C LEU A 108 -3.51 6.13 -7.07
N ALA A 109 -2.95 4.97 -7.38
CA ALA A 109 -1.70 4.88 -8.14
C ALA A 109 -1.86 5.48 -9.54
N ALA A 110 -2.93 5.12 -10.25
CA ALA A 110 -3.24 5.65 -11.57
C ALA A 110 -3.46 7.17 -11.55
N ALA A 111 -4.18 7.68 -10.55
CA ALA A 111 -4.49 9.10 -10.44
C ALA A 111 -3.25 9.96 -10.09
N THR A 112 -2.35 9.44 -9.26
CA THR A 112 -1.20 10.22 -8.75
C THR A 112 0.08 10.00 -9.56
N GLY A 113 0.18 8.90 -10.31
CA GLY A 113 1.39 8.47 -11.02
C GLY A 113 2.36 7.68 -10.14
N ALA A 114 1.86 7.01 -9.10
CA ALA A 114 2.66 6.09 -8.29
C ALA A 114 3.09 4.88 -9.14
N ARG A 115 4.28 4.34 -8.88
CA ARG A 115 4.90 3.30 -9.72
C ARG A 115 4.76 1.89 -9.15
N PHE A 116 4.30 1.77 -7.92
CA PHE A 116 4.03 0.47 -7.30
C PHE A 116 2.96 0.60 -6.21
N VAL A 117 2.33 -0.52 -5.88
CA VAL A 117 1.38 -0.65 -4.78
C VAL A 117 1.68 -1.88 -3.94
N ARG A 118 1.36 -1.84 -2.64
CA ARG A 118 1.46 -2.98 -1.73
C ARG A 118 0.11 -3.29 -1.11
N GLU A 119 -0.42 -4.48 -1.33
CA GLU A 119 -1.73 -4.88 -0.79
C GLU A 119 -1.87 -6.40 -0.57
N ILE A 120 -2.95 -6.78 0.12
CA ILE A 120 -3.44 -8.16 0.14
C ILE A 120 -4.35 -8.40 -1.08
N PHE A 121 -3.78 -8.89 -2.16
CA PHE A 121 -4.55 -9.16 -3.39
C PHE A 121 -5.21 -10.54 -3.42
N THR A 122 -4.69 -11.50 -2.65
CA THR A 122 -5.08 -12.91 -2.74
C THR A 122 -5.34 -13.53 -1.38
N GLY A 123 -6.27 -14.47 -1.35
CA GLY A 123 -6.59 -15.29 -0.19
C GLY A 123 -7.90 -14.90 0.47
N VAL A 124 -8.28 -15.70 1.45
CA VAL A 124 -9.43 -15.41 2.29
C VAL A 124 -8.95 -15.46 3.73
N TYR A 125 -9.22 -14.42 4.51
CA TYR A 125 -8.71 -14.30 5.87
C TYR A 125 -9.83 -13.95 6.86
N ALA A 126 -9.72 -14.44 8.09
CA ALA A 126 -10.49 -13.95 9.22
C ALA A 126 -9.61 -13.04 10.06
N SER A 127 -10.14 -11.90 10.50
CA SER A 127 -9.40 -10.85 11.21
C SER A 127 -10.28 -10.13 12.22
N ASP A 128 -9.67 -9.18 12.94
CA ASP A 128 -10.37 -8.24 13.82
C ASP A 128 -11.40 -7.35 13.10
N PHE A 129 -11.25 -7.14 11.78
CA PHE A 129 -12.18 -6.36 10.95
C PHE A 129 -13.25 -7.23 10.26
N GLY A 130 -13.23 -8.56 10.47
CA GLY A 130 -14.11 -9.51 9.81
C GLY A 130 -13.42 -10.31 8.70
N LEU A 131 -14.21 -10.70 7.69
CA LEU A 131 -13.79 -11.58 6.59
C LEU A 131 -13.17 -10.77 5.44
N TRP A 132 -11.95 -11.11 5.05
CA TRP A 132 -11.28 -10.52 3.89
C TRP A 132 -11.50 -11.47 2.72
N ASN A 133 -12.39 -11.12 1.81
CA ASN A 133 -12.77 -11.96 0.67
C ASN A 133 -12.21 -11.39 -0.63
N THR A 134 -10.91 -11.59 -0.85
CA THR A 134 -10.20 -10.94 -1.97
C THR A 134 -10.62 -11.48 -3.35
N ASN A 135 -10.50 -10.64 -4.36
CA ASN A 135 -10.71 -11.00 -5.77
C ASN A 135 -9.58 -10.47 -6.66
N CYS A 136 -8.42 -11.13 -6.61
CA CYS A 136 -7.24 -10.74 -7.40
C CYS A 136 -7.56 -10.55 -8.88
N GLY A 137 -8.37 -11.44 -9.47
CA GLY A 137 -8.72 -11.36 -10.88
C GLY A 137 -9.43 -10.06 -11.24
N GLU A 138 -10.33 -9.58 -10.39
CA GLU A 138 -11.02 -8.31 -10.60
C GLU A 138 -10.05 -7.13 -10.50
N VAL A 139 -9.17 -7.12 -9.49
CA VAL A 139 -8.16 -6.07 -9.28
C VAL A 139 -7.21 -5.98 -10.48
N ILE A 140 -6.67 -7.10 -10.96
CA ILE A 140 -5.75 -7.10 -12.11
C ILE A 140 -6.44 -6.59 -13.38
N ARG A 141 -7.70 -6.97 -13.63
CA ARG A 141 -8.47 -6.43 -14.76
C ARG A 141 -8.78 -4.95 -14.58
N HIS A 142 -9.02 -4.50 -13.35
CA HIS A 142 -9.24 -3.09 -13.05
C HIS A 142 -8.00 -2.25 -13.35
N ARG A 143 -6.82 -2.69 -12.91
CA ARG A 143 -5.52 -2.10 -13.28
C ARG A 143 -5.34 -1.97 -14.79
N GLN A 144 -5.67 -3.02 -15.55
CA GLN A 144 -5.61 -2.99 -17.02
C GLN A 144 -6.60 -1.99 -17.63
N ARG A 145 -7.84 -1.90 -17.09
CA ARG A 145 -8.84 -0.93 -17.55
C ARG A 145 -8.40 0.52 -17.36
N LEU A 146 -7.60 0.79 -16.34
CA LEU A 146 -7.03 2.11 -16.09
C LEU A 146 -5.71 2.35 -16.82
N HIS A 147 -5.24 1.39 -17.64
CA HIS A 147 -3.94 1.44 -18.30
C HIS A 147 -2.75 1.62 -17.34
N ALA A 148 -2.88 1.10 -16.12
CA ALA A 148 -1.87 1.14 -15.07
C ALA A 148 -0.92 -0.08 -15.13
N ASP A 149 -0.64 -0.58 -16.33
CA ASP A 149 0.20 -1.76 -16.57
C ASP A 149 1.67 -1.57 -16.16
N ASP A 150 2.11 -0.35 -15.89
CA ASP A 150 3.45 -0.06 -15.38
C ASP A 150 3.53 0.02 -13.85
N VAL A 151 2.39 -0.02 -13.15
CA VAL A 151 2.32 -0.03 -11.68
C VAL A 151 2.65 -1.44 -11.16
N ARG A 152 3.76 -1.59 -10.44
CA ARG A 152 4.21 -2.87 -9.88
C ARG A 152 3.35 -3.28 -8.68
N LEU A 153 3.03 -4.57 -8.59
CA LEU A 153 2.15 -5.10 -7.54
C LEU A 153 2.95 -5.95 -6.55
N LEU A 154 3.10 -5.44 -5.34
CA LEU A 154 3.78 -6.08 -4.22
C LEU A 154 2.72 -6.78 -3.35
N PHE A 155 2.68 -8.10 -3.38
CA PHE A 155 1.63 -8.87 -2.74
C PHE A 155 2.04 -9.21 -1.32
N ASN A 156 1.38 -8.62 -0.33
CA ASN A 156 1.46 -9.16 1.02
C ASN A 156 0.66 -10.48 1.08
N ILE A 157 1.24 -11.50 1.68
CA ILE A 157 0.65 -12.86 1.74
C ILE A 157 0.38 -13.33 3.17
N VAL A 158 0.81 -12.55 4.16
CA VAL A 158 0.52 -12.76 5.58
C VAL A 158 0.07 -11.43 6.18
N PRO A 159 -1.23 -11.10 6.11
CA PRO A 159 -1.74 -9.87 6.68
C PRO A 159 -1.56 -9.84 8.20
N GLU A 160 -1.36 -8.64 8.73
CA GLU A 160 -1.34 -8.39 10.17
C GLU A 160 -2.74 -8.61 10.76
N ALA A 161 -2.80 -9.06 12.02
CA ALA A 161 -4.06 -9.32 12.74
C ALA A 161 -5.08 -10.22 12.02
N ALA A 162 -4.61 -11.10 11.13
CA ALA A 162 -5.45 -11.94 10.30
C ALA A 162 -4.91 -13.37 10.16
N ALA A 163 -5.83 -14.33 10.03
CA ALA A 163 -5.54 -15.74 9.87
C ALA A 163 -6.10 -16.24 8.54
N TYR A 164 -5.30 -16.99 7.78
CA TYR A 164 -5.72 -17.59 6.52
C TYR A 164 -6.87 -18.59 6.75
N LEU A 165 -7.99 -18.43 6.05
CA LEU A 165 -9.12 -19.37 6.08
C LEU A 165 -8.87 -20.58 5.18
N GLY A 166 -7.89 -21.38 5.59
CA GLY A 166 -7.47 -22.61 4.93
C GLY A 166 -6.24 -23.17 5.60
N ASN A 167 -6.05 -24.49 5.49
CA ASN A 167 -4.91 -25.17 6.10
C ASN A 167 -3.70 -25.17 5.14
N ARG A 168 -3.13 -23.99 4.90
CA ARG A 168 -1.92 -23.82 4.08
C ARG A 168 -0.86 -23.08 4.88
N THR A 169 0.37 -23.54 4.77
CA THR A 169 1.56 -22.85 5.28
C THR A 169 1.85 -21.59 4.44
N PRO A 170 2.56 -20.59 5.00
CA PRO A 170 2.99 -19.41 4.24
C PRO A 170 3.74 -19.76 2.94
N ALA A 171 4.57 -20.82 2.97
CA ALA A 171 5.30 -21.29 1.80
C ALA A 171 4.37 -21.87 0.71
N GLU A 172 3.30 -22.57 1.10
CA GLU A 172 2.28 -23.05 0.15
C GLU A 172 1.46 -21.91 -0.43
N ILE A 173 1.09 -20.92 0.40
CA ILE A 173 0.42 -19.70 -0.04
C ILE A 173 1.30 -19.00 -1.08
N ALA A 174 2.56 -18.71 -0.75
CA ALA A 174 3.53 -18.09 -1.65
C ALA A 174 3.63 -18.80 -3.01
N ARG A 175 3.84 -20.13 -3.01
CA ARG A 175 3.92 -20.92 -4.26
C ARG A 175 2.66 -20.82 -5.10
N SER A 176 1.49 -20.94 -4.46
CA SER A 176 0.21 -20.87 -5.16
C SER A 176 -0.11 -19.47 -5.69
N THR A 177 0.27 -18.41 -4.95
CA THR A 177 0.12 -17.01 -5.37
C THR A 177 1.00 -16.69 -6.56
N VAL A 178 2.27 -17.12 -6.55
CA VAL A 178 3.18 -16.92 -7.69
C VAL A 178 2.65 -17.61 -8.95
N PHE A 179 2.16 -18.85 -8.82
CA PHE A 179 1.62 -19.58 -9.95
C PHE A 179 0.35 -18.95 -10.54
N ASN A 180 -0.60 -18.54 -9.69
CA ASN A 180 -1.92 -18.08 -10.16
C ASN A 180 -1.97 -16.59 -10.50
N ALA A 181 -1.23 -15.75 -9.77
CA ALA A 181 -1.36 -14.30 -9.83
C ALA A 181 -0.12 -13.58 -10.36
N GLN A 182 1.04 -14.24 -10.41
CA GLN A 182 2.31 -13.70 -10.95
C GLN A 182 2.64 -12.29 -10.42
N PRO A 183 2.77 -12.11 -9.09
CA PRO A 183 3.06 -10.81 -8.50
C PRO A 183 4.47 -10.32 -8.88
N ASP A 184 4.67 -9.00 -8.90
CA ASP A 184 6.01 -8.42 -9.16
C ASP A 184 6.96 -8.68 -7.98
N ALA A 185 6.42 -8.77 -6.75
CA ALA A 185 7.11 -9.24 -5.55
C ALA A 185 6.13 -9.80 -4.51
N LEU A 186 6.64 -10.63 -3.59
CA LEU A 186 5.94 -11.06 -2.39
C LEU A 186 6.46 -10.28 -1.17
N CYS A 187 5.55 -9.84 -0.33
CA CYS A 187 5.83 -9.23 0.97
C CYS A 187 5.47 -10.22 2.08
N VAL A 188 6.35 -10.30 3.07
CA VAL A 188 6.19 -11.14 4.26
C VAL A 188 6.36 -10.23 5.47
N SER A 189 5.31 -10.09 6.27
CA SER A 189 5.30 -9.27 7.49
C SER A 189 5.39 -10.13 8.76
N GLY A 190 5.80 -9.50 9.85
CA GLY A 190 5.56 -10.03 11.20
C GLY A 190 4.09 -9.90 11.60
N MET A 191 3.75 -10.32 12.81
CA MET A 191 2.35 -10.37 13.28
C MET A 191 1.69 -8.99 13.40
N THR A 192 2.51 -7.97 13.66
CA THR A 192 2.13 -6.56 13.78
C THR A 192 3.28 -5.69 13.27
N ALA A 193 2.98 -4.46 12.86
CA ALA A 193 3.97 -3.46 12.49
C ALA A 193 5.10 -3.35 13.54
N GLY A 194 6.35 -3.38 13.08
CA GLY A 194 7.55 -3.28 13.92
C GLY A 194 8.01 -4.60 14.58
N VAL A 195 7.30 -5.71 14.40
CA VAL A 195 7.70 -7.03 14.90
C VAL A 195 8.38 -7.84 13.79
N GLU A 196 9.50 -8.49 14.12
CA GLU A 196 10.23 -9.37 13.19
C GLU A 196 9.35 -10.54 12.75
N THR A 197 9.47 -10.94 11.48
CA THR A 197 8.78 -12.12 10.98
C THR A 197 9.48 -13.39 11.46
N SER A 198 8.71 -14.40 11.88
CA SER A 198 9.25 -15.67 12.40
C SER A 198 9.52 -16.72 11.31
N VAL A 199 9.36 -16.34 10.04
CA VAL A 199 9.49 -17.20 8.86
C VAL A 199 10.72 -16.87 8.02
#